data_AF-A0A9E2XMC2-F1
#
_entry.id   AF-A0A9E2XMC2-F1
#
_cell.length_a   1.000
_cell.length_b   1.000
_cell.length_c   1.000
_cell.angle_alpha   90.00
_cell.angle_beta   90.00
_cell.angle_gamma   90.00
#
_symmetry.space_group_name_H-M   'P 1'
#
loop_
_entity.id
_entity.type
_entity.pdbx_description
1 polymer ?
#
loop_
_entity_poly.entity_id
_entity_poly.type
_entity_poly.pdbx_seq_one_letter_code
_entity_poly.pdbx_strand_id
1 'polypeptide(L)'
;MVERSYIRDGGEIYRRSFAIIRAEADLARFDPLEERVAVRIIHACGMTDVAADIVMSARFAERARQALRQGAAIHCDSRMVAQGITRSRLPAANPVVCTIDDPAVPA
;
A
#
# COMPACT_ATOMS: atom_id res chain seq x y z
N MET A 1 34.13 -17.58 8.56
CA MET A 1 32.75 -17.23 8.17
C MET A 1 32.82 -16.42 6.89
N VAL A 2 32.04 -16.77 5.87
CA VAL A 2 31.99 -15.99 4.63
C VAL A 2 31.15 -14.73 4.90
N GLU A 3 31.74 -13.56 4.68
CA GLU A 3 31.03 -12.30 4.79
C GLU A 3 30.05 -12.15 3.62
N ARG A 4 28.76 -11.94 3.94
CA ARG A 4 27.72 -11.73 2.93
C ARG A 4 27.61 -10.23 2.64
N SER A 5 27.82 -9.85 1.38
CA SER A 5 27.62 -8.49 0.89
C SER A 5 26.16 -8.26 0.50
N TYR A 6 25.43 -7.45 1.28
CA TYR A 6 24.05 -7.04 1.01
C TYR A 6 23.75 -5.69 1.67
N ILE A 7 22.74 -4.99 1.15
CA ILE A 7 22.31 -3.68 1.66
C ILE A 7 21.61 -3.87 3.00
N ARG A 8 22.00 -3.08 4.01
CA ARG A 8 21.38 -3.10 5.36
C ARG A 8 20.61 -1.82 5.69
N ASP A 9 20.67 -0.81 4.83
CA ASP A 9 19.90 0.42 4.98
C ASP A 9 18.49 0.25 4.42
N GLY A 10 17.48 0.41 5.27
CA GLY A 10 16.07 0.22 4.88
C GLY A 10 15.60 1.23 3.85
N GLY A 11 16.07 2.47 3.91
CA GLY A 11 15.73 3.52 2.95
C GLY A 11 16.22 3.20 1.54
N GLU A 12 17.46 2.73 1.44
CA GLU A 12 18.10 2.32 0.21
C GLU A 12 17.44 1.06 -0.37
N ILE A 13 17.05 0.11 0.47
CA ILE A 13 16.26 -1.06 0.05
C ILE A 13 14.94 -0.61 -0.59
N TYR A 14 14.19 0.28 0.07
CA TYR A 14 12.95 0.83 -0.48
C TYR A 14 13.18 1.58 -1.80
N ARG A 15 14.22 2.42 -1.86
CA ARG A 15 14.56 3.20 -3.05
C ARG A 15 14.87 2.29 -4.24
N ARG A 16 15.70 1.26 -4.04
CA ARG A 16 16.02 0.28 -5.09
C ARG A 16 14.82 -0.56 -5.48
N SER A 17 14.06 -1.07 -4.51
CA SER A 17 12.86 -1.85 -4.78
C SER A 17 11.86 -1.07 -5.66
N PHE A 18 11.60 0.19 -5.35
CA PHE A 18 10.67 1.00 -6.15
C PHE A 18 11.22 1.36 -7.53
N ALA A 19 12.53 1.51 -7.66
CA ALA A 19 13.16 1.72 -8.96
C ALA A 19 13.04 0.46 -9.84
N ILE A 20 13.28 -0.72 -9.27
CA ILE A 20 13.13 -2.01 -9.96
C ILE A 20 11.69 -2.21 -10.41
N ILE A 21 10.71 -2.01 -9.53
CA ILE A 21 9.28 -2.15 -9.88
C ILE A 21 8.90 -1.25 -11.06
N ARG A 22 9.31 0.02 -11.05
CA ARG A 22 9.02 0.94 -12.16
C ARG A 22 9.72 0.59 -13.47
N ALA A 23 10.84 -0.12 -13.40
CA ALA A 23 11.55 -0.60 -14.58
C ALA A 23 10.92 -1.88 -15.16
N GLU A 24 10.23 -2.68 -14.34
CA GLU A 24 9.76 -4.02 -14.72
C GLU A 24 8.25 -4.14 -14.92
N ALA A 25 7.44 -3.32 -14.24
CA ALA A 25 5.98 -3.39 -14.33
C ALA A 25 5.43 -2.48 -15.45
N ASP A 26 4.40 -2.95 -16.15
CA ASP A 26 3.63 -2.10 -17.07
C ASP A 26 2.68 -1.19 -16.29
N LEU A 27 3.08 0.05 -16.13
CA LEU A 27 2.37 1.07 -15.36
C LEU A 27 1.73 2.16 -16.26
N ALA A 28 1.87 2.04 -17.59
CA ALA A 28 1.55 3.13 -18.53
C ALA A 28 0.07 3.56 -18.48
N ARG A 29 -0.82 2.67 -18.03
CA ARG A 29 -2.26 2.93 -17.92
C ARG A 29 -2.66 3.73 -16.67
N PHE A 30 -1.79 3.88 -15.69
CA PHE A 30 -2.11 4.54 -14.43
C PHE A 30 -1.76 6.02 -14.46
N ASP A 31 -2.60 6.86 -13.87
CA ASP A 31 -2.23 8.25 -13.59
C ASP A 31 -1.15 8.34 -12.48
N PRO A 32 -0.49 9.50 -12.26
CA PRO A 32 0.58 9.62 -11.26
C PRO A 32 0.19 9.33 -9.80
N LEU A 33 -1.09 9.38 -9.44
CA LEU A 33 -1.59 8.99 -8.11
C LEU A 33 -1.87 7.49 -8.06
N GLU A 34 -2.48 6.95 -9.11
CA GLU A 34 -2.76 5.53 -9.27
C GLU A 34 -1.46 4.71 -9.35
N GLU A 35 -0.45 5.19 -10.07
CA GLU A 35 0.88 4.54 -10.17
C GLU A 35 1.49 4.34 -8.78
N ARG A 36 1.36 5.32 -7.88
CA ARG A 36 1.88 5.21 -6.50
C ARG A 36 1.18 4.10 -5.72
N VAL A 37 -0.12 3.89 -5.97
CA VAL A 37 -0.89 2.80 -5.37
C VAL A 37 -0.41 1.47 -5.96
N ALA A 38 -0.35 1.37 -7.29
CA ALA A 38 0.08 0.15 -7.99
C ALA A 38 1.49 -0.29 -7.59
N VAL A 39 2.47 0.61 -7.56
CA VAL A 39 3.85 0.33 -7.12
C VAL A 39 3.89 -0.21 -5.69
N ARG A 40 3.03 0.30 -4.79
CA ARG A 40 2.98 -0.21 -3.41
C ARG A 40 2.29 -1.57 -3.29
N ILE A 41 1.30 -1.86 -4.13
CA ILE A 41 0.69 -3.20 -4.21
C ILE A 41 1.74 -4.20 -4.68
N ILE A 42 2.43 -3.92 -5.80
CA ILE A 42 3.51 -4.75 -6.34
C ILE A 42 4.63 -4.95 -5.30
N HIS A 43 5.04 -3.89 -4.61
CA HIS A 43 6.06 -3.99 -3.57
C HIS A 43 5.64 -4.91 -2.41
N ALA A 44 4.36 -4.91 -2.05
CA ALA A 44 3.87 -5.73 -0.94
C ALA A 44 3.79 -7.22 -1.30
N CYS A 45 3.51 -7.56 -2.56
CA CYS A 45 3.34 -8.95 -3.00
C CYS A 45 4.51 -9.54 -3.78
N GLY A 46 5.39 -8.71 -4.34
CA GLY A 46 6.54 -9.13 -5.15
C GLY A 46 6.21 -9.56 -6.58
N MET A 47 4.99 -9.27 -7.07
CA MET A 47 4.49 -9.68 -8.39
C MET A 47 4.29 -8.46 -9.29
N THR A 48 5.12 -8.29 -10.33
CA THR A 48 5.07 -7.12 -11.23
C THR A 48 3.90 -7.18 -12.22
N ASP A 49 3.45 -8.38 -12.56
CA ASP A 49 2.35 -8.68 -13.48
C ASP A 49 0.96 -8.35 -12.91
N VAL A 50 0.80 -8.29 -11.58
CA VAL A 50 -0.45 -7.87 -10.92
C VAL A 50 -0.90 -6.46 -11.35
N ALA A 51 0.01 -5.67 -11.94
CA ALA A 51 -0.32 -4.40 -12.57
C ALA A 51 -1.49 -4.52 -13.56
N ALA A 52 -1.67 -5.66 -14.24
CA ALA A 52 -2.77 -5.92 -15.18
C ALA A 52 -4.13 -6.13 -14.48
N ASP A 53 -4.14 -6.62 -13.24
CA ASP A 53 -5.35 -6.95 -12.49
C ASP A 53 -5.90 -5.76 -11.68
N ILE A 54 -5.09 -4.71 -11.49
CA ILE A 54 -5.47 -3.54 -10.69
C ILE A 54 -6.47 -2.66 -11.45
N VAL A 55 -7.69 -2.60 -10.97
CA VAL A 55 -8.73 -1.70 -11.49
C VAL A 55 -9.06 -0.65 -10.43
N MET A 56 -8.97 0.63 -10.81
CA MET A 56 -9.38 1.77 -9.99
C MET A 56 -10.53 2.48 -10.69
N SER A 57 -11.58 2.79 -9.94
CA SER A 57 -12.66 3.61 -10.48
C SER A 57 -12.17 5.03 -10.74
N ALA A 58 -12.85 5.74 -11.65
CA ALA A 58 -12.48 7.12 -11.97
C ALA A 58 -12.36 7.96 -10.69
N ARG A 59 -11.19 8.62 -10.53
CA ARG A 59 -10.86 9.49 -9.39
C ARG A 59 -10.72 8.80 -8.04
N PHE A 60 -10.66 7.46 -7.98
CA PHE A 60 -10.50 6.72 -6.73
C PHE A 60 -9.30 7.22 -5.91
N ALA A 61 -8.11 7.26 -6.52
CA ALA A 61 -6.88 7.65 -5.83
C ALA A 61 -6.93 9.11 -5.32
N GLU A 62 -7.51 10.01 -6.10
CA GLU A 62 -7.72 11.42 -5.73
C GLU A 62 -8.65 11.54 -4.51
N ARG A 63 -9.84 10.92 -4.59
CA ARG A 63 -10.89 11.02 -3.56
C ARG A 63 -10.50 10.31 -2.27
N ALA A 64 -9.93 9.12 -2.35
CA ALA A 64 -9.45 8.40 -1.18
C ALA A 64 -8.36 9.20 -0.46
N ARG A 65 -7.40 9.77 -1.20
CA ARG A 65 -6.36 10.63 -0.62
C ARG A 65 -6.95 11.88 0.05
N GLN A 66 -7.95 12.51 -0.57
CA GLN A 66 -8.64 13.65 0.01
C GLN A 66 -9.36 13.28 1.31
N ALA A 67 -10.12 12.19 1.32
CA ALA A 67 -10.83 11.70 2.49
C ALA A 67 -9.87 11.42 3.67
N LEU A 68 -8.74 10.77 3.39
CA LEU A 68 -7.70 10.55 4.41
C LEU A 68 -7.17 11.86 4.97
N ARG A 69 -6.86 12.85 4.12
CA ARG A 69 -6.41 14.18 4.57
C ARG A 69 -7.47 14.92 5.39
N GLN A 70 -8.74 14.63 5.16
CA GLN A 70 -9.87 15.18 5.91
C GLN A 70 -10.20 14.40 7.19
N GLY A 71 -9.40 13.38 7.54
CA GLY A 71 -9.59 12.62 8.78
C GLY A 71 -10.56 11.45 8.69
N ALA A 72 -11.01 11.05 7.49
CA ALA A 72 -11.89 9.90 7.33
C ALA A 72 -11.26 8.63 7.93
N ALA A 73 -12.11 7.78 8.52
CA ALA A 73 -11.71 6.48 9.03
C ALA A 73 -11.41 5.48 7.90
N ILE A 74 -10.49 4.56 8.15
CA ILE A 74 -10.20 3.40 7.30
C ILE A 74 -10.87 2.18 7.93
N HIS A 75 -11.94 1.69 7.32
CA HIS A 75 -12.57 0.45 7.72
C HIS A 75 -11.88 -0.73 7.02
N CYS A 76 -11.39 -1.67 7.81
CA CYS A 76 -10.72 -2.87 7.35
C CYS A 76 -11.58 -4.08 7.73
N ASP A 77 -11.78 -4.98 6.78
CA ASP A 77 -12.47 -6.25 6.96
C ASP A 77 -11.64 -7.26 7.77
N SER A 78 -10.31 -7.21 7.63
CA SER A 78 -9.38 -8.13 8.30
C SER A 78 -8.36 -7.43 9.20
N ARG A 79 -7.94 -8.11 10.27
CA ARG A 79 -6.88 -7.61 11.16
C ARG A 79 -5.55 -7.43 10.44
N MET A 80 -5.23 -8.30 9.48
CA MET A 80 -3.99 -8.21 8.70
C MET A 80 -3.89 -6.89 7.94
N VAL A 81 -4.98 -6.48 7.27
CA VAL A 81 -5.02 -5.17 6.57
C VAL A 81 -4.85 -4.04 7.58
N ALA A 82 -5.60 -4.07 8.69
CA ALA A 82 -5.50 -3.04 9.72
C ALA A 82 -4.10 -2.90 10.34
N GLN A 83 -3.39 -4.02 10.53
CA GLN A 83 -2.02 -4.07 11.06
C GLN A 83 -0.97 -3.66 10.03
N GLY A 84 -1.22 -3.88 8.73
CA GLY A 84 -0.34 -3.47 7.64
C GLY A 84 -0.28 -1.95 7.41
N ILE A 85 -1.23 -1.19 7.96
CA ILE A 85 -1.26 0.27 7.83
C ILE A 85 -0.20 0.92 8.71
N THR A 86 0.84 1.50 8.09
CA THR A 86 1.88 2.27 8.78
C THR A 86 1.28 3.56 9.37
N ARG A 87 0.97 3.54 10.67
CA ARG A 87 0.27 4.64 11.37
C ARG A 87 0.96 5.99 11.27
N SER A 88 2.29 6.02 11.29
CA SER A 88 3.07 7.26 11.17
C SER A 88 2.96 7.94 9.80
N ARG A 89 2.36 7.28 8.80
CA ARG A 89 2.12 7.85 7.47
C ARG A 89 0.69 8.36 7.27
N LEU A 90 -0.18 8.22 8.26
CA LEU A 90 -1.56 8.71 8.17
C LEU A 90 -1.58 10.24 8.30
N PRO A 91 -2.22 10.97 7.36
CA PRO A 91 -2.10 12.42 7.27
C PRO A 91 -2.85 13.18 8.38
N ALA A 92 -3.83 12.56 9.03
CA ALA A 92 -4.69 13.20 10.01
C ALA A 92 -4.96 12.30 11.23
N ALA A 93 -3.98 11.45 11.59
CA ALA A 93 -4.13 10.44 12.63
C ALA A 93 -5.42 9.60 12.46
N ASN A 94 -5.71 9.23 11.20
CA ASN A 94 -6.95 8.59 10.80
C ASN A 94 -7.28 7.36 11.66
N PRO A 95 -8.53 7.20 12.12
CA PRO A 95 -8.96 5.96 12.75
C PRO A 95 -8.80 4.81 11.76
N VAL A 96 -8.25 3.69 12.23
CA VAL A 96 -8.27 2.43 11.49
C VAL A 96 -9.09 1.47 12.32
N VAL A 97 -10.21 1.06 11.75
CA VAL A 97 -11.26 0.30 12.43
C VAL A 97 -11.35 -1.06 11.78
N CYS A 98 -11.32 -2.11 12.58
CA CYS A 98 -11.59 -3.47 12.16
C CYS A 98 -12.46 -4.11 13.23
N THR A 99 -13.63 -4.59 12.84
CA THR A 99 -14.66 -5.12 13.75
C THR A 99 -14.81 -6.63 13.64
N ILE A 100 -13.84 -7.32 13.04
CA ILE A 100 -13.93 -8.77 12.84
C ILE A 100 -13.99 -9.55 14.16
N ASP A 101 -13.43 -9.01 15.24
CA ASP A 101 -13.49 -9.59 16.59
C ASP A 101 -14.50 -8.87 17.51
N ASP A 102 -15.38 -8.03 16.94
CA ASP A 102 -16.45 -7.44 17.72
C ASP A 102 -17.36 -8.56 18.27
N PRO A 103 -17.71 -8.58 19.57
CA PRO A 103 -18.53 -9.64 20.15
C PRO A 103 -19.90 -9.83 19.49
N ALA A 104 -20.40 -8.83 18.76
CA ALA A 104 -21.65 -8.93 18.00
C ALA A 104 -21.49 -9.62 16.63
N VAL A 105 -20.25 -9.81 16.16
CA VAL A 105 -19.94 -10.51 14.90
C VAL A 105 -19.75 -12.01 15.20
N PRO A 106 -20.49 -12.91 14.52
CA PRO A 106 -20.33 -14.36 14.70
C PRO A 106 -18.91 -14.85 14.37
N ALA A 107 -18.50 -15.90 15.08
CA ALA A 107 -17.25 -16.61 14.81
C ALA A 107 -17.33 -17.51 13.58
#